data_AF-A0A927IIR4-F1
#
_entry.id   AF-A0A927IIR4-F1
#
_cell.length_a   1.000
_cell.length_b   1.000
_cell.length_c   1.000
_cell.angle_alpha   90.00
_cell.angle_beta   90.00
_cell.angle_gamma   90.00
#
_symmetry.space_group_name_H-M   'P 1'
#
loop_
_entity.id
_entity.type
_entity.pdbx_description
1 polymer ?
#
loop_
_entity_poly.entity_id
_entity_poly.type
_entity_poly.pdbx_seq_one_letter_code
_entity_poly.pdbx_strand_id
1 'polypeptide(L)'
;MKAPIEEIESTENPMLIANSLGFFLSDAIREETISLYEAYCINGYTLHFQRLGYTQPAWHGRVQVSTCIAILNHLLLAVYFEDKKKEEKTREWLIEAVGLNEEKREHYLMDRIEDFFENHIPDQALQHLQNYRKNYDSLGFDSGPYHVESFPGDWYSPEDLLLSGPCSHEKTLAKTIEDLIVQIEINKL
;
A
#
# COMPACT_ATOMS: atom_id res chain seq x y z
N MET A 1 -4.63 4.58 -21.17
CA MET A 1 -4.09 5.49 -20.14
C MET A 1 -2.62 5.78 -20.42
N LYS A 2 -2.13 7.00 -20.14
CA LYS A 2 -0.70 7.35 -20.28
C LYS A 2 -0.06 7.37 -18.88
N ALA A 3 1.16 6.86 -18.75
CA ALA A 3 1.90 6.92 -17.48
C ALA A 3 2.22 8.38 -17.10
N PRO A 4 2.17 8.77 -15.81
CA PRO A 4 2.27 10.16 -15.36
C PRO A 4 3.73 10.67 -15.29
N ILE A 5 4.53 10.41 -16.31
CA ILE A 5 5.98 10.69 -16.31
C ILE A 5 6.23 12.21 -16.23
N GLU A 6 5.50 12.99 -17.03
CA GLU A 6 5.66 14.44 -17.11
C GLU A 6 5.32 15.11 -15.77
N GLU A 7 4.25 14.65 -15.11
CA GLU A 7 3.83 15.14 -13.80
C GLU A 7 4.88 14.83 -12.73
N ILE A 8 5.43 13.61 -12.72
CA ILE A 8 6.48 13.20 -11.79
C ILE A 8 7.75 14.03 -11.97
N GLU A 9 8.19 14.24 -13.22
CA GLU A 9 9.39 15.02 -13.52
C GLU A 9 9.25 16.50 -13.12
N SER A 10 8.05 17.05 -13.24
CA SER A 10 7.78 18.48 -13.03
C SER A 10 7.87 18.96 -11.58
N THR A 11 7.98 18.06 -10.60
CA THR A 11 7.94 18.42 -9.18
C THR A 11 8.95 17.66 -8.34
N GLU A 12 9.49 18.34 -7.32
CA GLU A 12 10.32 17.73 -6.28
C GLU A 12 9.51 17.38 -5.02
N ASN A 13 8.21 17.73 -4.99
CA ASN A 13 7.36 17.43 -3.84
C ASN A 13 6.95 15.95 -3.88
N PRO A 14 7.40 15.12 -2.93
CA PRO A 14 7.15 13.69 -2.95
C PRO A 14 5.66 13.35 -2.77
N MET A 15 4.88 14.18 -2.08
CA MET A 15 3.44 13.95 -1.95
C MET A 15 2.70 14.13 -3.28
N LEU A 16 3.13 15.08 -4.12
CA LEU A 16 2.55 15.26 -5.45
C LEU A 16 2.91 14.09 -6.39
N ILE A 17 4.14 13.58 -6.27
CA ILE A 17 4.58 12.36 -7.00
C ILE A 17 3.73 11.17 -6.56
N ALA A 18 3.60 10.93 -5.26
CA ALA A 18 2.79 9.85 -4.70
C ALA A 18 1.33 9.93 -5.17
N ASN A 19 0.72 11.11 -5.16
CA ASN A 19 -0.65 11.31 -5.64
C ASN A 19 -0.78 10.98 -7.13
N SER A 20 0.17 11.42 -7.95
CA SER A 20 0.17 11.15 -9.40
C SER A 20 0.24 9.65 -9.69
N LEU A 21 1.14 8.94 -8.99
CA LEU A 21 1.23 7.48 -9.06
C LEU A 21 -0.04 6.78 -8.55
N GLY A 22 -0.61 7.26 -7.43
CA GLY A 22 -1.83 6.71 -6.85
C GLY A 22 -3.05 6.84 -7.76
N PHE A 23 -3.21 7.99 -8.43
CA PHE A 23 -4.29 8.17 -9.43
C PHE A 23 -4.10 7.26 -10.63
N PHE A 24 -2.89 7.19 -11.19
CA PHE A 24 -2.57 6.26 -12.27
C PHE A 24 -2.86 4.81 -11.87
N LEU A 25 -2.45 4.40 -10.67
CA LEU A 25 -2.69 3.07 -10.13
C LEU A 25 -4.19 2.74 -10.04
N SER A 26 -4.97 3.64 -9.42
CA SER A 26 -6.41 3.48 -9.23
C SER A 26 -7.15 3.36 -10.57
N ASP A 27 -6.86 4.26 -11.51
CA ASP A 27 -7.48 4.23 -12.83
C ASP A 27 -7.05 2.96 -13.60
N ALA A 28 -5.77 2.60 -13.58
CA ALA A 28 -5.23 1.48 -14.34
C ALA A 28 -5.78 0.12 -13.87
N ILE A 29 -5.99 -0.05 -12.56
CA ILE A 29 -6.65 -1.23 -11.98
C ILE A 29 -8.13 -1.26 -12.36
N ARG A 30 -8.83 -0.12 -12.23
CA ARG A 30 -10.26 -0.03 -12.58
C ARG A 30 -10.51 -0.37 -14.05
N GLU A 31 -9.59 -0.01 -14.93
CA GLU A 31 -9.66 -0.31 -16.36
C GLU A 31 -9.04 -1.68 -16.73
N GLU A 32 -8.58 -2.47 -15.75
CA GLU A 32 -7.93 -3.78 -15.94
C GLU A 32 -6.74 -3.72 -16.93
N THR A 33 -6.04 -2.58 -16.97
CA THR A 33 -4.93 -2.35 -17.92
C THR A 33 -3.57 -2.79 -17.38
N ILE A 34 -3.50 -3.08 -16.08
CA ILE A 34 -2.31 -3.61 -15.41
C ILE A 34 -2.70 -4.79 -14.51
N SER A 35 -1.78 -5.70 -14.33
CA SER A 35 -1.90 -6.82 -13.39
C SER A 35 -1.76 -6.37 -11.93
N LEU A 36 -2.20 -7.21 -10.99
CA LEU A 36 -1.97 -6.99 -9.56
C LEU A 36 -0.47 -6.87 -9.23
N TYR A 37 0.40 -7.61 -9.94
CA TYR A 37 1.84 -7.54 -9.71
C TYR A 37 2.44 -6.20 -10.15
N GLU A 38 2.03 -5.69 -11.31
CA GLU A 38 2.43 -4.35 -11.78
C GLU A 38 1.91 -3.25 -10.83
N ALA A 39 0.64 -3.37 -10.43
CA ALA A 39 0.03 -2.48 -9.45
C ALA A 39 0.80 -2.49 -8.12
N TYR A 40 1.18 -3.67 -7.64
CA TYR A 40 2.03 -3.85 -6.47
C TYR A 40 3.38 -3.13 -6.63
N CYS A 41 4.07 -3.32 -7.75
CA CYS A 41 5.35 -2.68 -8.01
C CYS A 41 5.24 -1.15 -7.97
N ILE A 42 4.22 -0.58 -8.62
CA ILE A 42 3.98 0.87 -8.62
C ILE A 42 3.62 1.38 -7.22
N ASN A 43 2.76 0.67 -6.50
CA ASN A 43 2.36 1.07 -5.15
C ASN A 43 3.55 1.13 -4.18
N GLY A 44 4.58 0.30 -4.37
CA GLY A 44 5.83 0.39 -3.60
C GLY A 44 6.51 1.75 -3.74
N TYR A 45 6.50 2.34 -4.94
CA TYR A 45 7.00 3.70 -5.17
C TYR A 45 6.05 4.76 -4.61
N THR A 46 4.74 4.57 -4.74
CA THR A 46 3.75 5.47 -4.10
C THR A 46 4.01 5.59 -2.60
N LEU A 47 4.15 4.46 -1.90
CA LEU A 47 4.45 4.42 -0.46
C LEU A 47 5.82 5.03 -0.14
N HIS A 48 6.83 4.78 -0.98
CA HIS A 48 8.15 5.39 -0.82
C HIS A 48 8.06 6.93 -0.78
N PHE A 49 7.38 7.53 -1.75
CA PHE A 49 7.24 8.98 -1.81
C PHE A 49 6.33 9.53 -0.70
N GLN A 50 5.25 8.82 -0.33
CA GLN A 50 4.48 9.19 0.87
C GLN A 50 5.36 9.24 2.11
N ARG A 51 6.24 8.24 2.28
CA ARG A 51 7.21 8.20 3.36
C ARG A 51 8.16 9.38 3.34
N LEU A 52 8.71 9.75 2.18
CA LEU A 52 9.53 10.96 2.08
C LEU A 52 8.76 12.22 2.53
N GLY A 53 7.47 12.30 2.19
CA GLY A 53 6.60 13.40 2.60
C GLY A 53 6.44 13.56 4.11
N TYR A 54 6.36 12.47 4.87
CA TYR A 54 6.20 12.54 6.34
C TYR A 54 7.51 12.39 7.13
N THR A 55 8.60 11.91 6.51
CA THR A 55 9.91 11.76 7.20
C THR A 55 10.87 12.92 6.93
N GLN A 56 10.78 13.58 5.78
CA GLN A 56 11.67 14.71 5.49
C GLN A 56 11.10 16.00 6.09
N PRO A 57 11.92 16.79 6.83
CA PRO A 57 11.46 18.01 7.48
C PRO A 57 10.88 19.06 6.52
N ALA A 58 11.26 19.04 5.24
CA ALA A 58 10.84 20.04 4.26
C ALA A 58 9.35 19.97 3.89
N TRP A 59 8.69 18.82 4.07
CA TRP A 59 7.35 18.57 3.52
C TRP A 59 6.24 18.50 4.57
N HIS A 60 6.59 18.32 5.85
CA HIS A 60 5.65 18.32 6.98
C HIS A 60 4.42 17.41 6.81
N GLY A 61 4.57 16.29 6.09
CA GLY A 61 3.52 15.29 5.96
C GLY A 61 3.19 14.67 7.33
N ARG A 62 1.92 14.34 7.53
CA ARG A 62 1.45 13.65 8.73
C ARG A 62 1.15 12.21 8.40
N VAL A 63 1.48 11.31 9.32
CA VAL A 63 1.05 9.92 9.23
C VAL A 63 -0.36 9.82 9.77
N GLN A 64 -1.22 9.17 8.99
CA GLN A 64 -2.61 8.90 9.32
C GLN A 64 -2.84 7.40 9.49
N VAL A 65 -3.99 7.03 10.03
CA VAL A 65 -4.41 5.62 10.06
C VAL A 65 -4.45 5.02 8.65
N SER A 66 -4.94 5.78 7.66
CA SER A 66 -4.94 5.38 6.24
C SER A 66 -3.53 5.10 5.71
N THR A 67 -2.52 5.85 6.15
CA THR A 67 -1.11 5.60 5.81
C THR A 67 -0.65 4.24 6.34
N CYS A 68 -0.98 3.92 7.60
CA CYS A 68 -0.64 2.63 8.20
C CYS A 68 -1.32 1.47 7.45
N ILE A 69 -2.58 1.65 7.07
CA ILE A 69 -3.35 0.66 6.30
C ILE A 69 -2.76 0.44 4.91
N ALA A 70 -2.43 1.51 4.19
CA ALA A 70 -1.82 1.40 2.86
C ALA A 70 -0.49 0.65 2.90
N ILE A 71 0.33 0.89 3.93
CA ILE A 71 1.60 0.17 4.14
C ILE A 71 1.33 -1.30 4.50
N LEU A 72 0.39 -1.57 5.41
CA LEU A 72 0.01 -2.94 5.77
C LEU A 72 -0.48 -3.73 4.56
N ASN A 73 -1.37 -3.16 3.75
CA ASN A 73 -1.87 -3.81 2.54
C ASN A 73 -0.72 -4.16 1.57
N HIS A 74 0.26 -3.27 1.43
CA HIS A 74 1.44 -3.55 0.61
C HIS A 74 2.35 -4.61 1.22
N LEU A 75 2.48 -4.67 2.55
CA LEU A 75 3.18 -5.74 3.25
C LEU A 75 2.54 -7.10 2.95
N LEU A 76 1.20 -7.19 3.03
CA LEU A 76 0.48 -8.43 2.70
C LEU A 76 0.71 -8.86 1.25
N LEU A 77 0.71 -7.91 0.32
CA LEU A 77 1.05 -8.20 -1.09
C LEU A 77 2.52 -8.63 -1.26
N ALA A 78 3.45 -8.06 -0.49
CA ALA A 78 4.86 -8.48 -0.52
C ALA A 78 5.02 -9.93 -0.03
N VAL A 79 4.30 -10.32 1.02
CA VAL A 79 4.24 -11.72 1.49
C VAL A 79 3.64 -12.61 0.42
N TYR A 80 2.52 -12.20 -0.17
CA TYR A 80 1.83 -12.96 -1.22
C TYR A 80 2.69 -13.18 -2.47
N PHE A 81 3.42 -12.15 -2.89
CA PHE A 81 4.37 -12.25 -4.01
C PHE A 81 5.72 -12.85 -3.61
N GLU A 82 5.91 -13.31 -2.37
CA GLU A 82 7.16 -13.89 -1.87
C GLU A 82 8.38 -12.96 -2.07
N ASP A 83 8.19 -11.65 -2.05
CA ASP A 83 9.26 -10.65 -2.20
C ASP A 83 9.84 -10.33 -0.83
N LYS A 84 10.75 -11.19 -0.34
CA LYS A 84 11.33 -11.09 1.01
C LYS A 84 12.01 -9.75 1.30
N LYS A 85 12.68 -9.17 0.31
CA LYS A 85 13.34 -7.87 0.48
C LYS A 85 12.32 -6.75 0.67
N LYS A 86 11.24 -6.73 -0.12
CA LYS A 86 10.18 -5.72 0.06
C LYS A 86 9.34 -6.00 1.30
N GLU A 87 9.14 -7.26 1.68
CA GLU A 87 8.46 -7.64 2.92
C GLU A 87 9.16 -7.01 4.13
N GLU A 88 10.46 -7.26 4.30
CA GLU A 88 11.27 -6.70 5.40
C GLU A 88 11.23 -5.17 5.42
N LYS A 89 11.48 -4.54 4.27
CA LYS A 89 11.48 -3.07 4.15
C LYS A 89 10.11 -2.45 4.45
N THR A 90 9.03 -3.05 3.96
CA THR A 90 7.67 -2.53 4.18
C THR A 90 7.25 -2.69 5.63
N ARG A 91 7.70 -3.76 6.29
CA ARG A 91 7.49 -3.98 7.73
C ARG A 91 8.17 -2.90 8.57
N GLU A 92 9.42 -2.55 8.24
CA GLU A 92 10.11 -1.42 8.89
C GLU A 92 9.33 -0.11 8.72
N TRP A 93 8.81 0.15 7.50
CA TRP A 93 7.98 1.32 7.24
C TRP A 93 6.67 1.31 8.01
N LEU A 94 6.06 0.14 8.20
CA LEU A 94 4.84 0.00 8.98
C LEU A 94 5.08 0.37 10.44
N ILE A 95 6.15 -0.17 11.04
CA ILE A 95 6.55 0.12 12.42
C ILE A 95 6.83 1.61 12.59
N GLU A 96 7.57 2.23 11.64
CA GLU A 96 7.82 3.67 11.64
C GLU A 96 6.52 4.49 11.56
N ALA A 97 5.63 4.15 10.63
CA ALA A 97 4.37 4.85 10.44
C ALA A 97 3.48 4.75 11.70
N VAL A 98 3.35 3.57 12.29
CA VAL A 98 2.59 3.39 13.53
C VAL A 98 3.16 4.24 14.66
N GLY A 99 4.49 4.32 14.79
CA GLY A 99 5.15 5.16 15.80
C GLY A 99 4.98 6.68 15.57
N LEU A 100 4.77 7.10 14.32
CA LEU A 100 4.55 8.50 13.95
C LEU A 100 3.06 8.91 13.88
N ASN A 101 2.14 7.94 13.93
CA ASN A 101 0.71 8.21 13.86
C ASN A 101 0.22 8.86 15.17
N GLU A 102 -0.28 10.10 15.07
CA GLU A 102 -0.81 10.85 16.23
C GLU A 102 -2.34 10.74 16.36
N GLU A 103 -3.02 10.03 15.45
CA GLU A 103 -4.46 9.84 15.52
C GLU A 103 -4.84 8.95 16.71
N LYS A 104 -5.53 9.54 17.69
CA LYS A 104 -5.99 8.85 18.92
C LYS A 104 -7.39 8.24 18.84
N ARG A 105 -7.98 8.18 17.63
CA ARG A 105 -9.32 7.61 17.45
C ARG A 105 -9.24 6.10 17.53
N GLU A 106 -10.26 5.47 18.10
CA GLU A 106 -10.41 4.03 18.05
C GLU A 106 -10.50 3.57 16.59
N HIS A 107 -9.80 2.50 16.27
CA HIS A 107 -9.79 1.97 14.92
C HIS A 107 -9.52 0.47 14.94
N TYR A 108 -10.46 -0.30 14.41
CA TYR A 108 -10.48 -1.76 14.46
C TYR A 108 -9.17 -2.46 14.07
N LEU A 109 -8.41 -1.88 13.13
CA LEU A 109 -7.13 -2.42 12.67
C LEU A 109 -5.95 -1.97 13.54
N MET A 110 -5.99 -0.75 14.09
CA MET A 110 -4.85 -0.19 14.83
C MET A 110 -4.66 -0.93 16.16
N ASP A 111 -5.73 -1.44 16.76
CA ASP A 111 -5.68 -2.24 17.99
C ASP A 111 -4.89 -3.55 17.85
N ARG A 112 -4.73 -4.04 16.61
CA ARG A 112 -4.07 -5.31 16.29
C ARG A 112 -2.94 -5.16 15.29
N ILE A 113 -2.50 -3.94 15.00
CA ILE A 113 -1.53 -3.70 13.94
C ILE A 113 -0.16 -4.35 14.24
N GLU A 114 0.16 -4.50 15.53
CA GLU A 114 1.39 -5.14 16.00
C GLU A 114 1.46 -6.63 15.64
N ASP A 115 0.32 -7.31 15.43
CA ASP A 115 0.31 -8.71 14.96
C ASP A 115 0.99 -8.87 13.59
N PHE A 116 1.08 -7.77 12.83
CA PHE A 116 1.72 -7.71 11.53
C PHE A 116 3.19 -7.26 11.61
N PHE A 117 3.77 -7.09 12.80
CA PHE A 117 5.21 -6.81 12.96
C PHE A 117 6.05 -8.09 12.98
N GLU A 118 5.41 -9.24 13.15
CA GLU A 118 6.08 -10.54 13.18
C GLU A 118 6.51 -11.00 11.78
N ASN A 119 7.68 -11.65 11.69
CA ASN A 119 8.20 -12.21 10.43
C ASN A 119 7.24 -13.19 9.76
N HIS A 120 6.37 -13.84 10.55
CA HIS A 120 5.28 -14.66 10.05
C HIS A 120 3.97 -14.05 10.51
N ILE A 121 3.13 -13.63 9.55
CA ILE A 121 1.82 -13.05 9.84
C ILE A 121 0.89 -14.18 10.26
N PRO A 122 0.33 -14.15 11.49
CA PRO A 122 -0.55 -15.22 11.96
C PRO A 122 -1.85 -15.30 11.14
N ASP A 123 -2.31 -16.52 10.82
CA ASP A 123 -3.60 -16.74 10.15
C ASP A 123 -4.76 -16.05 10.89
N GLN A 124 -4.70 -15.99 12.22
CA GLN A 124 -5.71 -15.31 13.03
C GLN A 124 -5.75 -13.80 12.74
N ALA A 125 -4.61 -13.16 12.50
CA ALA A 125 -4.56 -11.74 12.15
C ALA A 125 -5.18 -11.52 10.75
N LEU A 126 -4.87 -12.38 9.79
CA LEU A 126 -5.46 -12.37 8.44
C LEU A 126 -6.98 -12.61 8.48
N GLN A 127 -7.45 -13.57 9.27
CA GLN A 127 -8.87 -13.86 9.45
C GLN A 127 -9.63 -12.69 10.08
N HIS A 128 -9.03 -11.99 11.04
CA HIS A 128 -9.65 -10.77 11.59
C HIS A 128 -9.77 -9.68 10.52
N LEU A 129 -8.70 -9.43 9.76
CA LEU A 129 -8.73 -8.43 8.68
C LEU A 129 -9.79 -8.79 7.63
N GLN A 130 -9.86 -10.07 7.22
CA GLN A 130 -10.86 -10.59 6.28
C GLN A 130 -12.27 -10.37 6.82
N ASN A 131 -12.51 -10.67 8.10
CA ASN A 131 -13.80 -10.49 8.72
C ASN A 131 -14.21 -9.01 8.77
N TYR A 132 -13.27 -8.11 9.07
CA TYR A 132 -13.54 -6.67 9.04
C TYR A 132 -13.89 -6.19 7.64
N ARG A 133 -13.12 -6.56 6.62
CA ARG A 133 -13.41 -6.21 5.23
C ARG A 133 -14.78 -6.75 4.78
N LYS A 134 -15.14 -7.98 5.12
CA LYS A 134 -16.45 -8.55 4.71
C LYS A 134 -17.65 -7.88 5.37
N ASN A 135 -17.45 -7.25 6.52
CA ASN A 135 -18.54 -6.70 7.33
C ASN A 135 -18.44 -5.18 7.54
N TYR A 136 -17.54 -4.47 6.83
CA TYR A 136 -17.26 -3.07 7.15
C TYR A 136 -18.49 -2.16 7.01
N ASP A 137 -19.38 -2.46 6.06
CA ASP A 137 -20.65 -1.74 5.87
C ASP A 137 -21.59 -1.82 7.09
N SER A 138 -21.40 -2.82 7.94
CA SER A 138 -22.18 -3.04 9.17
C SER A 138 -21.52 -2.49 10.42
N LEU A 139 -20.27 -2.02 10.33
CA LEU A 139 -19.54 -1.45 11.45
C LEU A 139 -20.06 -0.03 11.73
N GLY A 140 -20.22 0.29 13.02
CA GLY A 140 -20.57 1.64 13.42
C GLY A 140 -19.44 2.62 13.11
N PHE A 141 -19.79 3.88 12.84
CA PHE A 141 -18.83 4.96 12.58
C PHE A 141 -17.80 5.12 13.71
N ASP A 142 -18.21 4.80 14.95
CA ASP A 142 -17.38 4.91 16.16
C ASP A 142 -16.21 3.91 16.20
N SER A 143 -16.26 2.81 15.45
CA SER A 143 -15.19 1.80 15.37
C SER A 143 -14.08 2.15 14.35
N GLY A 144 -14.19 3.32 13.72
CA GLY A 144 -13.34 3.76 12.63
C GLY A 144 -13.82 3.24 11.27
N PRO A 145 -13.80 4.07 10.21
CA PRO A 145 -14.15 3.65 8.85
C PRO A 145 -13.10 2.68 8.32
N TYR A 146 -13.54 1.65 7.62
CA TYR A 146 -12.64 0.86 6.80
C TYR A 146 -12.16 1.69 5.61
N HIS A 147 -10.85 1.81 5.46
CA HIS A 147 -10.23 2.64 4.42
C HIS A 147 -10.20 1.89 3.06
N VAL A 148 -11.38 1.61 2.48
CA VAL A 148 -11.55 0.94 1.17
C VAL A 148 -10.84 1.69 0.04
N GLU A 149 -10.58 2.99 0.21
CA GLU A 149 -9.86 3.81 -0.74
C GLU A 149 -8.35 3.50 -0.80
N SER A 150 -7.81 2.82 0.22
CA SER A 150 -6.38 2.49 0.29
C SER A 150 -6.10 1.24 -0.53
N PHE A 151 -5.23 1.35 -1.55
CA PHE A 151 -4.85 0.23 -2.42
C PHE A 151 -4.45 -1.02 -1.59
N PRO A 152 -4.89 -2.23 -1.98
CA PRO A 152 -5.65 -2.55 -3.19
C PRO A 152 -7.18 -2.40 -3.07
N GLY A 153 -7.66 -1.71 -2.04
CA GLY A 153 -9.07 -1.34 -1.89
C GLY A 153 -10.03 -2.51 -2.05
N ASP A 154 -11.19 -2.28 -2.66
CA ASP A 154 -12.17 -3.34 -2.94
C ASP A 154 -11.80 -4.24 -4.12
N TRP A 155 -10.75 -3.90 -4.87
CA TRP A 155 -10.34 -4.68 -6.04
C TRP A 155 -9.68 -6.00 -5.65
N TYR A 156 -8.91 -6.01 -4.57
CA TYR A 156 -8.26 -7.22 -4.06
C TYR A 156 -8.28 -7.26 -2.54
N SER A 157 -8.38 -8.48 -2.00
CA SER A 157 -8.28 -8.75 -0.56
C SER A 157 -7.01 -9.57 -0.29
N PRO A 158 -5.87 -8.93 0.00
CA PRO A 158 -4.60 -9.63 0.21
C PRO A 158 -4.68 -10.76 1.24
N GLU A 159 -5.48 -10.58 2.29
CA GLU A 159 -5.72 -11.58 3.31
C GLU A 159 -6.46 -12.83 2.79
N ASP A 160 -7.42 -12.67 1.87
CA ASP A 160 -8.10 -13.80 1.23
C ASP A 160 -7.12 -14.60 0.36
N LEU A 161 -6.27 -13.87 -0.36
CA LEU A 161 -5.24 -14.44 -1.21
C LEU A 161 -4.23 -15.25 -0.38
N LEU A 162 -3.75 -14.70 0.74
CA LEU A 162 -2.82 -15.38 1.65
C LEU A 162 -3.45 -16.61 2.33
N LEU A 163 -4.71 -16.51 2.78
CA LEU A 163 -5.43 -17.62 3.42
C LEU A 163 -5.79 -18.75 2.45
N SER A 164 -5.90 -18.46 1.15
CA SER A 164 -6.20 -19.46 0.12
C SER A 164 -5.04 -20.44 -0.15
N GLY A 165 -3.86 -20.16 0.39
CA GLY A 165 -2.65 -20.98 0.21
C GLY A 165 -1.82 -20.55 -1.00
N PRO A 166 -0.75 -21.31 -1.30
CA PRO A 166 0.19 -20.95 -2.36
C PRO A 166 -0.51 -20.92 -3.72
N CYS A 167 -0.33 -19.81 -4.44
CA CYS A 167 -0.82 -19.65 -5.79
C CYS A 167 0.33 -19.21 -6.71
N SER A 168 0.30 -19.63 -7.97
CA SER A 168 1.30 -19.24 -8.94
C SER A 168 0.93 -17.87 -9.50
N HIS A 169 1.83 -16.90 -9.36
CA HIS A 169 1.63 -15.55 -9.87
C HIS A 169 2.63 -15.25 -10.96
N GLU A 170 2.10 -14.75 -12.08
CA GLU A 170 2.93 -14.22 -13.15
C GLU A 170 3.52 -12.88 -12.68
N LYS A 171 4.85 -12.84 -12.58
CA LYS A 171 5.62 -11.67 -12.16
C LYS A 171 6.21 -10.97 -13.38
N THR A 172 5.37 -10.65 -14.35
CA THR A 172 5.77 -9.98 -15.59
C THR A 172 5.39 -8.51 -15.53
N LEU A 173 6.21 -7.67 -16.13
CA LEU A 173 5.92 -6.26 -16.32
C LEU A 173 5.71 -6.00 -17.82
N ALA A 174 4.63 -5.34 -18.16
CA ALA A 174 4.49 -4.76 -19.49
C ALA A 174 5.51 -3.64 -19.65
N LYS A 175 6.00 -3.45 -20.88
CA LYS A 175 7.00 -2.44 -21.20
C LYS A 175 6.65 -1.04 -20.67
N THR A 176 5.38 -0.64 -20.74
CA THR A 176 4.93 0.68 -20.24
C THR A 176 5.16 0.84 -18.74
N ILE A 177 5.02 -0.23 -17.96
CA ILE A 177 5.25 -0.22 -16.51
C ILE A 177 6.74 -0.28 -16.21
N GLU A 178 7.51 -1.07 -16.96
CA GLU A 178 8.98 -1.06 -16.87
C GLU A 178 9.55 0.34 -17.15
N ASP A 179 9.11 0.98 -18.24
CA ASP A 179 9.55 2.32 -18.62
C ASP A 179 9.21 3.33 -17.50
N LEU A 180 8.00 3.28 -16.93
CA LEU A 180 7.61 4.14 -15.80
C LEU A 180 8.53 3.94 -14.59
N ILE A 181 8.78 2.68 -14.20
CA ILE A 181 9.63 2.35 -13.04
C ILE A 181 11.05 2.87 -13.27
N VAL A 182 11.61 2.64 -14.46
CA VAL A 182 12.96 3.12 -14.82
C VAL A 182 13.04 4.64 -14.72
N GLN A 183 12.03 5.37 -15.19
CA GLN A 183 12.03 6.84 -15.07
C GLN A 183 12.01 7.31 -13.61
N ILE A 184 11.26 6.63 -12.74
CA ILE A 184 11.24 6.94 -11.30
C ILE A 184 12.64 6.73 -10.70
N GLU A 185 13.26 5.58 -10.98
CA GLU A 185 14.58 5.21 -10.44
C GLU A 185 15.71 6.11 -10.93
N ILE A 186 15.66 6.60 -12.16
CA ILE A 186 16.71 7.48 -12.71
C ILE A 186 16.57 8.93 -12.21
N ASN A 187 15.33 9.42 -12.13
CA ASN A 187 15.10 10.86 -11.96
C ASN A 187 14.76 11.26 -10.52
N LYS A 188 14.37 10.33 -9.65
CA LYS A 188 13.78 10.65 -8.34
C LYS A 188 14.32 9.84 -7.15
N LEU A 189 15.15 8.83 -7.39
CA LEU A 189 15.79 7.99 -6.35
C LEU A 189 17.32 8.06 -6.46
#